data_AF-E4YYW6-F1
#
_entry.id   AF-E4YYW6-F1
#
_cell.length_a   1.000
_cell.length_b   1.000
_cell.length_c   1.000
_cell.angle_alpha   90.00
_cell.angle_beta   90.00
_cell.angle_gamma   90.00
#
_symmetry.space_group_name_H-M   'P 1'
#
loop_
_entity.id
_entity.type
_entity.pdbx_description
1 polymer ?
#
loop_
_entity_poly.entity_id
_entity_poly.type
_entity_poly.pdbx_seq_one_letter_code
_entity_poly.pdbx_strand_id
1 'polypeptide(L)'
;MNDAYEILPSWALEAGQFDPRLTTAAKLQSKLPSNEVSTAKYTRWNFLPKNLFLQMHRFANVYFVFIVIINFVPATQTLDPTLALFPPIFVIGVSLIKDLRAGDVIRLYVNDIVPADIVLLYTTDERKICYVDTMDLDGETNLKQKEIVVKKDSNPFELTDFLDFGFFIRAEPPNVDLNTFHGSFESYSHDDQSSVIYQKNILLRGSAIRNTDYIFGMVIYAGRLSKAVMNNGEKRKKV
;
A
#
# COMPACT_ATOMS: atom_id res chain seq x y z
N MET A 1 19.63 10.83 -18.70
CA MET A 1 19.04 9.67 -19.40
C MET A 1 18.22 8.93 -18.37
N ASN A 2 16.90 8.90 -18.58
CA ASN A 2 15.88 8.65 -17.57
C ASN A 2 15.83 7.19 -17.14
N ASP A 3 16.30 6.88 -15.93
CA ASP A 3 16.10 5.60 -15.26
C ASP A 3 14.68 5.50 -14.64
N ALA A 4 13.66 6.05 -15.31
CA ALA A 4 12.29 5.96 -14.84
C ALA A 4 11.75 4.54 -15.09
N TYR A 5 11.08 3.97 -14.10
CA TYR A 5 10.48 2.63 -14.21
C TYR A 5 9.04 2.77 -14.67
N GLU A 6 8.69 2.03 -15.73
CA GLU A 6 7.31 1.85 -16.16
C GLU A 6 6.67 0.72 -15.34
N ILE A 7 5.63 1.08 -14.59
CA ILE A 7 4.88 0.17 -13.73
C ILE A 7 3.52 -0.04 -14.37
N LEU A 8 3.33 -1.25 -14.86
CA LEU A 8 2.12 -1.73 -15.50
C LEU A 8 1.17 -2.26 -14.41
N PRO A 9 -0.14 -2.12 -14.58
CA PRO A 9 -1.09 -2.81 -13.73
C PRO A 9 -0.90 -4.33 -13.81
N SER A 10 -1.02 -5.06 -12.69
CA SER A 10 -0.68 -6.50 -12.66
C SER A 10 -1.51 -7.34 -13.65
N TRP A 11 -2.79 -7.03 -13.81
CA TRP A 11 -3.67 -7.62 -14.81
C TRP A 11 -3.24 -7.35 -16.27
N ALA A 12 -2.57 -6.23 -16.55
CA ALA A 12 -1.99 -5.96 -17.87
C ALA A 12 -0.75 -6.81 -18.16
N LEU A 13 -0.05 -7.32 -17.13
CA LEU A 13 1.04 -8.28 -17.29
C LEU A 13 0.53 -9.66 -17.72
N GLU A 14 -0.67 -10.02 -17.26
CA GLU A 14 -1.33 -11.30 -17.55
C GLU A 14 -1.97 -11.30 -18.94
N ALA A 15 -2.48 -10.15 -19.37
CA ALA A 15 -2.96 -9.90 -20.73
C ALA A 15 -1.78 -9.75 -21.71
N GLY A 16 -0.94 -10.76 -21.81
CA GLY A 16 0.24 -10.74 -22.68
C GLY A 16 -0.16 -10.69 -24.15
N GLN A 17 -0.36 -9.50 -24.75
CA GLN A 17 -0.56 -9.44 -26.20
C GLN A 17 -0.42 -8.10 -26.97
N PHE A 18 -0.11 -6.94 -26.37
CA PHE A 18 -0.36 -5.68 -27.12
C PHE A 18 0.85 -4.83 -27.58
N ASP A 19 2.05 -4.91 -26.98
CA ASP A 19 3.20 -4.10 -27.45
C ASP A 19 4.57 -4.63 -26.93
N PRO A 20 5.62 -4.74 -27.79
CA PRO A 20 6.99 -5.07 -27.39
C PRO A 20 7.59 -4.19 -26.28
N ARG A 21 7.21 -2.90 -26.20
CA ARG A 21 7.65 -1.98 -25.14
C ARG A 21 7.16 -2.43 -23.77
N LEU A 22 5.89 -2.81 -23.69
CA LEU A 22 5.25 -3.29 -22.46
C LEU A 22 5.83 -4.62 -22.01
N THR A 23 6.27 -5.46 -22.94
CA THR A 23 6.95 -6.72 -22.61
C THR A 23 8.29 -6.47 -21.90
N THR A 24 9.01 -5.42 -22.29
CA THR A 24 10.27 -5.04 -21.64
C THR A 24 10.03 -4.45 -20.25
N ALA A 25 9.06 -3.53 -20.15
CA ALA A 25 8.63 -2.95 -18.87
C ALA A 25 8.15 -4.03 -17.89
N ALA A 26 7.29 -4.96 -18.34
CA ALA A 26 6.82 -6.11 -17.57
C ALA A 26 7.97 -6.98 -17.03
N LYS A 27 8.98 -7.22 -17.86
CA LYS A 27 10.16 -8.00 -17.48
C LYS A 27 11.05 -7.27 -16.47
N LEU A 28 11.10 -5.94 -16.51
CA LEU A 28 11.81 -5.13 -15.51
C LEU A 28 11.02 -5.07 -14.20
N GLN A 29 9.70 -4.87 -14.28
CA GLN A 29 8.79 -4.82 -13.15
C GLN A 29 8.75 -6.14 -12.38
N SER A 30 8.72 -7.28 -13.06
CA SER A 30 8.75 -8.61 -12.40
C SER A 30 10.04 -8.91 -11.63
N LYS A 31 11.13 -8.15 -11.89
CA LYS A 31 12.37 -8.22 -11.10
C LYS A 31 12.36 -7.31 -9.88
N LEU A 32 11.37 -6.42 -9.75
CA LEU A 32 11.24 -5.59 -8.55
C LEU A 32 10.94 -6.49 -7.34
N PRO A 33 11.50 -6.16 -6.17
CA PRO A 33 11.23 -6.92 -4.96
C PRO A 33 9.74 -6.85 -4.62
N SER A 34 9.19 -7.97 -4.21
CA SER A 34 7.85 -8.01 -3.61
C SER A 34 7.86 -7.32 -2.24
N ASN A 35 6.67 -7.12 -1.71
CA ASN A 35 6.44 -6.70 -0.33
C ASN A 35 6.71 -7.83 0.66
N GLU A 36 7.52 -8.83 0.27
CA GLU A 36 8.05 -9.79 1.20
C GLU A 36 8.69 -9.00 2.33
N VAL A 37 8.03 -9.08 3.47
CA VAL A 37 8.35 -8.32 4.65
C VAL A 37 9.65 -8.92 5.19
N SER A 38 10.79 -8.54 4.61
CA SER A 38 12.09 -8.69 5.26
C SER A 38 12.16 -7.66 6.39
N THR A 39 11.29 -7.83 7.38
CA THR A 39 11.34 -7.07 8.61
C THR A 39 12.51 -7.55 9.45
N ALA A 40 13.72 -7.21 9.03
CA ALA A 40 14.83 -7.01 9.96
C ALA A 40 14.65 -5.72 10.80
N LYS A 41 13.39 -5.36 11.13
CA LYS A 41 13.00 -4.32 12.09
C LYS A 41 12.26 -4.89 13.32
N TYR A 42 11.95 -6.19 13.32
CA TYR A 42 11.36 -6.87 14.48
C TYR A 42 12.22 -8.09 14.86
N THR A 43 12.70 -8.12 16.10
CA THR A 43 13.18 -9.38 16.71
C THR A 43 12.00 -10.34 16.80
N ARG A 44 12.19 -11.66 16.62
CA ARG A 44 11.12 -12.70 16.71
C ARG A 44 10.14 -12.49 17.89
N TRP A 45 10.61 -11.87 18.98
CA TRP A 45 9.87 -11.58 20.20
C TRP A 45 9.02 -10.29 20.21
N ASN A 46 9.39 -9.24 19.47
CA ASN A 46 8.67 -7.95 19.47
C ASN A 46 7.67 -7.80 18.31
N PHE A 47 7.71 -8.75 17.37
CA PHE A 47 6.85 -8.77 16.19
C PHE A 47 5.38 -8.99 16.56
N LEU A 48 5.11 -10.01 17.36
CA LEU A 48 3.75 -10.44 17.71
C LEU A 48 2.96 -9.35 18.46
N PRO A 49 3.46 -8.75 19.55
CA PRO A 49 2.69 -7.74 20.29
C PRO A 49 2.43 -6.46 19.48
N LYS A 50 3.39 -6.00 18.67
CA LYS A 50 3.22 -4.78 17.86
C LYS A 50 2.32 -4.99 16.65
N ASN A 51 2.48 -6.11 15.93
CA ASN A 51 1.61 -6.44 14.80
C ASN A 51 0.16 -6.69 15.27
N LEU A 52 0.00 -7.34 16.42
CA LEU A 52 -1.31 -7.51 17.03
C LEU A 52 -1.93 -6.15 17.39
N PHE A 53 -1.19 -5.26 18.07
CA PHE A 53 -1.68 -3.92 18.47
C PHE A 53 -2.17 -3.08 17.28
N LEU A 54 -1.43 -3.08 16.17
CA LEU A 54 -1.83 -2.39 14.93
C LEU A 54 -3.10 -2.99 14.32
N GLN A 55 -3.26 -4.31 14.39
CA GLN A 55 -4.46 -5.00 13.94
C GLN A 55 -5.64 -4.83 14.91
N MET A 56 -5.40 -4.57 16.20
CA MET A 56 -6.44 -4.37 17.23
C MET A 56 -7.26 -3.09 17.05
N HIS A 57 -6.81 -2.12 16.25
CA HIS A 57 -7.58 -0.90 15.97
C HIS A 57 -8.77 -1.15 14.99
N ARG A 58 -8.84 -2.34 14.36
CA ARG A 58 -10.05 -2.80 13.66
C ARG A 58 -11.01 -3.47 14.64
N PHE A 59 -12.23 -2.96 14.74
CA PHE A 59 -13.29 -3.48 15.61
C PHE A 59 -13.51 -5.01 15.50
N ALA A 60 -13.35 -5.60 14.31
CA ALA A 60 -13.47 -7.04 14.09
C ALA A 60 -12.42 -7.87 14.85
N ASN A 61 -11.21 -7.33 15.07
CA ASN A 61 -10.12 -8.02 15.76
C ASN A 61 -10.26 -7.91 17.30
N VAL A 62 -11.03 -6.94 17.80
CA VAL A 62 -11.33 -6.78 19.23
C VAL A 62 -12.16 -7.95 19.75
N TYR A 63 -13.13 -8.43 18.96
CA TYR A 63 -13.97 -9.58 19.30
C TYR A 63 -13.16 -10.86 19.53
N PHE A 64 -12.19 -11.15 18.65
CA PHE A 64 -11.34 -12.34 18.79
C PHE A 64 -10.45 -12.29 20.04
N VAL A 65 -9.92 -11.11 20.37
CA VAL A 65 -9.14 -10.94 21.60
C VAL A 65 -10.02 -11.07 22.84
N PHE A 66 -11.25 -10.54 22.82
CA PHE A 66 -12.20 -10.67 23.91
C PHE A 66 -12.56 -12.14 24.19
N ILE A 67 -12.73 -12.96 23.14
CA ILE A 67 -12.93 -14.43 23.26
C ILE A 67 -11.71 -15.12 23.89
N VAL A 68 -10.50 -14.75 23.49
CA VAL A 68 -9.26 -15.31 24.06
C VAL A 68 -9.11 -14.94 25.53
N ILE A 69 -9.45 -13.70 25.92
CA ILE A 69 -9.42 -13.24 27.31
C ILE A 69 -10.47 -13.97 28.16
N ILE A 70 -11.70 -14.13 27.65
CA ILE A 70 -12.76 -14.87 28.36
C ILE A 70 -12.40 -16.34 28.54
N ASN A 71 -11.78 -16.99 27.56
CA ASN A 71 -11.32 -18.37 27.67
C ASN A 71 -10.16 -18.56 28.68
N PHE A 72 -9.52 -17.48 29.13
CA PHE A 72 -8.48 -17.53 30.16
C PHE A 72 -9.04 -17.64 31.58
N VAL A 73 -10.35 -17.40 31.76
CA VAL A 73 -11.05 -17.64 33.02
C VAL A 73 -11.41 -19.13 33.12
N PRO A 74 -10.84 -19.89 34.08
CA PRO A 74 -11.04 -21.34 34.16
C PRO A 74 -12.50 -21.76 34.34
N ALA A 75 -13.33 -20.89 34.93
CA ALA A 75 -14.75 -21.12 35.16
C ALA A 75 -15.61 -21.08 33.87
N THR A 76 -15.07 -20.53 32.77
CA THR A 76 -15.77 -20.36 31.49
C THR A 76 -15.01 -20.98 30.32
N GLN A 77 -14.17 -22.00 30.56
CA GLN A 77 -13.51 -22.76 29.48
C GLN A 77 -14.55 -23.56 28.67
N THR A 78 -15.25 -22.88 27.77
CA THR A 78 -16.24 -23.48 26.88
C THR A 78 -15.61 -23.94 25.56
N LEU A 79 -14.46 -23.38 25.19
CA LEU A 79 -13.71 -23.73 23.98
C LEU A 79 -12.26 -24.10 24.32
N ASP A 80 -11.72 -25.08 23.59
CA ASP A 80 -10.29 -25.42 23.62
C ASP A 80 -9.45 -24.15 23.32
N PRO A 81 -8.46 -23.80 24.16
CA PRO A 81 -7.57 -22.65 23.94
C PRO A 81 -6.92 -22.62 22.55
N THR A 82 -6.63 -23.79 21.98
CA THR A 82 -6.06 -23.96 20.64
C THR A 82 -7.03 -23.49 19.55
N LEU A 83 -8.32 -23.81 19.71
CA LEU A 83 -9.37 -23.42 18.76
C LEU A 83 -9.70 -21.92 18.86
N ALA A 84 -9.63 -21.36 20.08
CA ALA A 84 -9.84 -19.93 20.31
C ALA A 84 -8.77 -19.04 19.66
N LEU A 85 -7.54 -19.56 19.52
CA LEU A 85 -6.42 -18.86 18.88
C LEU A 85 -6.39 -19.01 17.36
N PHE A 86 -7.12 -19.97 16.80
CA PHE A 86 -7.07 -20.25 15.36
C PHE A 86 -7.51 -19.06 14.49
N PRO A 87 -8.65 -18.37 14.74
CA PRO A 87 -9.06 -17.22 13.94
C PRO A 87 -8.05 -16.05 13.92
N PRO A 88 -7.52 -15.55 15.06
CA PRO A 88 -6.52 -14.48 15.03
C PRO A 88 -5.19 -14.94 14.41
N ILE A 89 -4.75 -16.17 14.63
CA ILE A 89 -3.54 -16.71 13.97
C ILE A 89 -3.73 -16.79 12.45
N PHE A 90 -4.91 -17.20 11.99
CA PHE A 90 -5.24 -17.25 10.57
C PHE A 90 -5.29 -15.86 9.93
N VAL A 91 -5.93 -14.90 10.60
CA VAL A 91 -6.01 -13.50 10.12
C VAL A 91 -4.61 -12.88 10.04
N ILE A 92 -3.77 -13.09 11.07
CA ILE A 92 -2.38 -12.63 11.07
C ILE A 92 -1.59 -13.36 9.97
N GLY A 93 -1.74 -14.67 9.85
CA GLY A 93 -1.05 -15.50 8.85
C GLY A 93 -1.37 -15.07 7.41
N VAL A 94 -2.65 -14.93 7.07
CA VAL A 94 -3.08 -14.44 5.75
C VAL A 94 -2.59 -13.01 5.49
N SER A 95 -2.60 -12.16 6.51
CA SER A 95 -2.06 -10.79 6.39
C SER A 95 -0.55 -10.77 6.12
N LEU A 96 0.18 -11.78 6.58
CA LEU A 96 1.62 -11.93 6.34
C LEU A 96 1.97 -12.61 5.01
N ILE A 97 1.03 -13.38 4.43
CA ILE A 97 1.21 -14.07 3.15
C ILE A 97 0.92 -13.15 1.94
N LYS A 98 0.37 -11.95 2.16
CA LYS A 98 0.09 -11.00 1.06
C LYS A 98 1.38 -10.39 0.50
N ASP A 99 1.98 -11.09 -0.45
CA ASP A 99 3.03 -10.58 -1.33
C ASP A 99 2.45 -9.55 -2.29
N LEU A 100 2.52 -8.27 -1.91
CA LEU A 100 2.21 -7.17 -2.83
C LEU A 100 3.39 -6.92 -3.77
N ARG A 101 3.13 -6.78 -5.05
CA ARG A 101 4.12 -6.42 -6.06
C ARG A 101 3.80 -5.05 -6.64
N ALA A 102 4.82 -4.39 -7.19
CA ALA A 102 4.59 -3.20 -8.00
C ALA A 102 3.61 -3.56 -9.12
N GLY A 103 2.59 -2.73 -9.35
CA GLY A 103 1.51 -2.98 -10.29
C GLY A 103 0.20 -3.45 -9.68
N ASP A 104 0.22 -3.97 -8.45
CA ASP A 104 -0.99 -4.45 -7.79
C ASP A 104 -1.91 -3.29 -7.44
N VAL A 105 -3.19 -3.40 -7.80
CA VAL A 105 -4.23 -2.46 -7.38
C VAL A 105 -4.88 -3.01 -6.12
N ILE A 106 -4.82 -2.24 -5.04
CA ILE A 106 -5.37 -2.63 -3.74
C ILE A 106 -6.48 -1.69 -3.32
N ARG A 107 -7.49 -2.26 -2.66
CA ARG A 107 -8.52 -1.52 -1.94
C ARG A 107 -8.16 -1.46 -0.46
N LEU A 108 -8.16 -0.25 0.11
CA LEU A 108 -7.92 -0.03 1.53
C LEU A 108 -9.09 0.74 2.13
N TYR A 109 -9.48 0.40 3.35
CA TYR A 109 -10.59 1.02 4.06
C TYR A 109 -10.13 2.05 5.09
N VAL A 110 -11.06 2.79 5.67
CA VAL A 110 -10.80 3.69 6.79
C VAL A 110 -10.03 2.98 7.91
N ASN A 111 -9.01 3.65 8.45
CA ASN A 111 -8.07 3.16 9.46
C ASN A 111 -7.15 2.00 9.02
N ASP A 112 -7.14 1.64 7.74
CA ASP A 112 -6.17 0.68 7.23
C ASP A 112 -4.78 1.31 7.11
N ILE A 113 -3.78 0.49 7.45
CA ILE A 113 -2.37 0.83 7.26
C ILE A 113 -1.99 0.54 5.82
N VAL A 114 -1.36 1.51 5.18
CA VAL A 114 -0.85 1.42 3.81
C VAL A 114 0.34 0.44 3.79
N PRO A 115 0.26 -0.68 3.05
CA PRO A 115 1.22 -1.79 3.18
C PRO A 115 2.49 -1.63 2.34
N ALA A 116 2.44 -0.77 1.31
CA ALA A 116 3.51 -0.47 0.36
C ALA A 116 3.32 0.98 -0.12
N ASP A 117 4.30 1.58 -0.81
CA ASP A 117 4.08 2.92 -1.36
C ASP A 117 3.13 2.79 -2.56
N ILE A 118 2.02 3.52 -2.51
CA ILE A 118 0.95 3.45 -3.51
C ILE A 118 0.61 4.82 -4.07
N VAL A 119 0.21 4.86 -5.33
CA VAL A 119 -0.42 6.04 -5.95
C VAL A 119 -1.92 5.96 -5.73
N LEU A 120 -2.51 7.06 -5.27
CA LEU A 120 -3.95 7.19 -5.04
C LEU A 120 -4.69 7.34 -6.37
N LEU A 121 -5.43 6.31 -6.77
CA LEU A 121 -6.19 6.31 -8.02
C LEU A 121 -7.63 6.74 -7.80
N TYR A 122 -8.26 6.30 -6.71
CA TYR A 122 -9.65 6.61 -6.41
C TYR A 122 -9.89 6.74 -4.91
N THR A 123 -10.86 7.56 -4.54
CA THR A 123 -11.35 7.76 -3.18
C THR A 123 -12.88 7.87 -3.20
N THR A 124 -13.53 7.41 -2.14
CA THR A 124 -14.97 7.64 -1.95
C THR A 124 -15.31 9.08 -1.58
N ASP A 125 -14.35 9.87 -1.15
CA ASP A 125 -14.57 11.27 -0.78
C ASP A 125 -14.97 12.09 -2.01
N GLU A 126 -16.06 12.85 -1.89
CA GLU A 126 -16.62 13.68 -2.97
C GLU A 126 -15.64 14.76 -3.45
N ARG A 127 -14.77 15.24 -2.56
CA ARG A 127 -13.74 16.26 -2.85
C ARG A 127 -12.52 15.66 -3.54
N LYS A 128 -12.51 14.34 -3.78
CA LYS A 128 -11.41 13.62 -4.43
C LYS A 128 -10.08 13.69 -3.66
N ILE A 129 -10.20 13.78 -2.34
CA ILE A 129 -9.07 13.76 -1.41
C ILE A 129 -9.12 12.54 -0.49
N CYS A 130 -8.02 12.27 0.19
CA CYS A 130 -7.90 11.30 1.26
C CYS A 130 -6.98 11.89 2.34
N TYR A 131 -7.25 11.59 3.61
CA TYR A 131 -6.36 11.98 4.69
C TYR A 131 -5.53 10.79 5.15
N VAL A 132 -4.25 11.03 5.39
CA VAL A 132 -3.38 10.03 5.98
C VAL A 132 -2.72 10.55 7.24
N ASP A 133 -2.67 9.68 8.24
CA ASP A 133 -1.92 9.85 9.46
C ASP A 133 -0.50 9.31 9.25
N THR A 134 0.52 10.15 9.49
CA THR A 134 1.93 9.81 9.32
C THR A 134 2.71 9.78 10.63
N MET A 135 2.01 9.73 11.78
CA MET A 135 2.64 9.70 13.10
C MET A 135 3.74 8.62 13.21
N ASP A 136 3.55 7.47 12.57
CA ASP A 136 4.52 6.36 12.57
C ASP A 136 5.72 6.54 11.62
N LEU A 137 5.70 7.54 10.71
CA LEU A 137 6.77 7.80 9.74
C LEU A 137 7.69 8.96 10.15
N ASP A 138 7.10 10.11 10.49
CA ASP A 138 7.80 11.36 10.78
C ASP A 138 7.51 11.94 12.15
N GLY A 139 6.57 11.34 12.91
CA GLY A 139 6.19 11.82 14.24
C GLY A 139 5.27 13.03 14.22
N GLU A 140 4.78 13.43 13.05
CA GLU A 140 3.79 14.50 12.92
C GLU A 140 2.40 14.00 13.34
N THR A 141 1.68 14.79 14.14
CA THR A 141 0.32 14.45 14.62
C THR A 141 -0.79 14.96 13.70
N ASN A 142 -0.43 15.78 12.70
CA ASN A 142 -1.37 16.37 11.78
C ASN A 142 -1.66 15.40 10.62
N LEU A 143 -2.92 15.33 10.23
CA LEU A 143 -3.31 14.59 9.04
C LEU A 143 -2.78 15.27 7.77
N LYS A 144 -2.17 14.49 6.89
CA LYS A 144 -1.73 14.96 5.57
C LYS A 144 -2.82 14.70 4.55
N GLN A 145 -3.21 15.74 3.83
CA GLN A 145 -4.14 15.62 2.71
C GLN A 145 -3.42 15.03 1.49
N LYS A 146 -4.09 14.09 0.82
CA LYS A 146 -3.67 13.44 -0.42
C LYS A 146 -4.77 13.60 -1.47
N GLU A 147 -4.38 13.67 -2.72
CA GLU A 147 -5.28 13.94 -3.85
C GLU A 147 -5.18 12.81 -4.88
N ILE A 148 -6.31 12.43 -5.48
CA ILE A 148 -6.28 11.46 -6.58
C ILE A 148 -5.49 12.00 -7.77
N VAL A 149 -4.98 11.11 -8.62
CA VAL A 149 -4.44 11.52 -9.91
C VAL A 149 -5.55 12.09 -10.78
N VAL A 150 -5.34 13.31 -11.29
CA VAL A 150 -6.27 13.99 -12.19
C VAL A 150 -5.78 13.79 -13.61
N LYS A 151 -6.68 13.42 -14.53
CA LYS A 151 -6.34 13.31 -15.95
C LYS A 151 -6.08 14.72 -16.53
N LYS A 152 -5.32 14.80 -17.62
CA LYS A 152 -5.00 16.06 -18.30
C LYS A 152 -6.25 16.87 -18.70
N ASP A 153 -7.35 16.20 -19.00
CA ASP A 153 -8.66 16.82 -19.29
C ASP A 153 -9.39 17.36 -18.05
N SER A 154 -8.70 17.47 -16.91
CA SER A 154 -9.21 17.91 -15.60
C SER A 154 -10.29 17.00 -15.00
N ASN A 155 -10.61 15.88 -15.65
CA ASN A 155 -11.52 14.89 -15.11
C ASN A 155 -10.79 13.98 -14.12
N PRO A 156 -11.34 13.77 -12.91
CA PRO A 156 -10.81 12.80 -11.97
C PRO A 156 -10.93 11.37 -12.52
N PHE A 157 -10.02 10.49 -12.08
CA PHE A 157 -10.10 9.08 -12.43
C PHE A 157 -11.36 8.43 -11.82
N GLU A 158 -12.22 7.87 -12.66
CA GLU A 158 -13.43 7.16 -12.24
C GLU A 158 -13.23 5.64 -12.21
N LEU A 159 -14.13 4.93 -11.52
CA LEU A 159 -14.06 3.46 -11.43
C LEU A 159 -14.14 2.76 -12.79
N THR A 160 -14.83 3.39 -13.76
CA THR A 160 -14.93 2.91 -15.14
C THR A 160 -13.61 3.00 -15.89
N ASP A 161 -12.73 3.94 -15.53
CA ASP A 161 -11.41 4.10 -16.15
C ASP A 161 -10.46 2.95 -15.78
N PHE A 162 -10.72 2.27 -14.66
CA PHE A 162 -10.00 1.04 -14.32
C PHE A 162 -10.33 -0.10 -15.28
N LEU A 163 -11.45 -0.04 -16.03
CA LEU A 163 -11.85 -1.10 -16.94
C LEU A 163 -11.24 -0.95 -18.33
N ASP A 164 -10.63 0.19 -18.68
CA ASP A 164 -10.13 0.43 -20.05
C ASP A 164 -8.75 -0.18 -20.35
N PHE A 165 -8.24 -1.09 -19.50
CA PHE A 165 -7.02 -1.92 -19.69
C PHE A 165 -5.75 -1.16 -20.12
N GLY A 166 -5.75 0.17 -19.97
CA GLY A 166 -5.08 1.04 -20.92
C GLY A 166 -4.04 1.99 -20.33
N PHE A 167 -3.42 1.72 -19.19
CA PHE A 167 -2.53 2.70 -18.54
C PHE A 167 -1.27 2.11 -17.89
N PHE A 168 -0.30 2.97 -17.60
CA PHE A 168 0.89 2.71 -16.79
C PHE A 168 1.32 3.94 -16.02
N ILE A 169 2.12 3.72 -14.98
CA ILE A 169 2.73 4.78 -14.19
C ILE A 169 4.24 4.74 -14.43
N ARG A 170 4.82 5.86 -14.89
CA ARG A 170 6.26 6.07 -14.82
C ARG A 170 6.61 6.67 -13.48
N ALA A 171 7.45 5.99 -12.73
CA ALA A 171 7.97 6.47 -11.45
C ALA A 171 9.47 6.74 -11.55
N GLU A 172 9.94 7.78 -10.86
CA GLU A 172 11.37 7.97 -10.61
C GLU A 172 12.00 6.74 -9.90
N PRO A 173 13.33 6.62 -9.84
CA PRO A 173 13.95 5.62 -8.99
C PRO A 173 13.62 5.82 -7.50
N PRO A 174 13.45 4.72 -6.73
CA PRO A 174 13.17 4.80 -5.31
C PRO A 174 14.31 5.51 -4.58
N ASN A 175 13.96 6.46 -3.72
CA ASN A 175 14.89 7.30 -2.97
C ASN A 175 14.43 7.48 -1.51
N VAL A 176 15.31 8.02 -0.68
CA VAL A 176 15.11 8.16 0.78
C VAL A 176 14.29 9.38 1.18
N ASP A 177 14.01 10.28 0.25
CA ASP A 177 13.30 11.52 0.51
C ASP A 177 11.78 11.27 0.55
N LEU A 178 11.18 11.53 1.72
CA LEU A 178 9.75 11.34 1.95
C LEU A 178 8.90 12.52 1.46
N ASN A 179 9.53 13.62 1.05
CA ASN A 179 8.85 14.86 0.69
C ASN A 179 8.75 15.09 -0.82
N THR A 180 9.54 14.38 -1.60
CA THR A 180 9.57 14.53 -3.05
C THR A 180 9.18 13.24 -3.72
N PHE A 181 8.46 13.38 -4.83
CA PHE A 181 8.23 12.31 -5.79
C PHE A 181 7.87 12.93 -7.13
N HIS A 182 8.43 12.38 -8.20
CA HIS A 182 8.09 12.73 -9.56
C HIS A 182 7.75 11.47 -10.34
N GLY A 183 6.59 11.49 -11.00
CA GLY A 183 6.17 10.46 -11.92
C GLY A 183 5.17 10.99 -12.93
N SER A 184 4.76 10.14 -13.87
CA SER A 184 3.68 10.41 -14.81
C SER A 184 2.73 9.22 -14.88
N PHE A 185 1.45 9.52 -15.02
CA PHE A 185 0.40 8.60 -15.41
C PHE A 185 0.22 8.72 -16.92
N GLU A 186 0.29 7.61 -17.66
CA GLU A 186 0.19 7.59 -19.12
C GLU A 186 -0.77 6.49 -19.58
N SER A 187 -1.54 6.76 -20.64
CA SER A 187 -2.45 5.79 -21.26
C SER A 187 -1.87 5.21 -22.56
N TYR A 188 -2.13 3.94 -22.86
CA TYR A 188 -1.70 3.27 -24.09
C TYR A 188 -2.48 3.69 -25.34
N SER A 189 -3.74 4.10 -25.17
CA SER A 189 -4.63 4.36 -26.30
C SER A 189 -4.57 5.79 -26.82
N HIS A 190 -4.01 6.73 -26.05
CA HIS A 190 -3.89 8.13 -26.43
C HIS A 190 -2.44 8.62 -26.22
N ASP A 191 -1.69 8.72 -27.33
CA ASP A 191 -0.24 8.95 -27.45
C ASP A 191 0.26 10.32 -26.91
N ASP A 192 -0.51 11.07 -26.09
CA ASP A 192 -0.07 12.39 -25.61
C ASP A 192 -0.77 12.94 -24.35
N GLN A 193 -1.50 12.10 -23.61
CA GLN A 193 -2.13 12.49 -22.35
C GLN A 193 -1.36 11.94 -21.14
N SER A 194 -0.20 12.54 -20.85
CA SER A 194 0.50 12.32 -19.59
C SER A 194 -0.02 13.26 -18.50
N SER A 195 -0.29 12.70 -17.32
CA SER A 195 -0.67 13.47 -16.12
C SER A 195 0.43 13.35 -15.08
N VAL A 196 0.89 14.46 -14.53
CA VAL A 196 2.04 14.44 -13.60
C VAL A 196 1.60 14.00 -12.22
N ILE A 197 2.36 13.10 -11.63
CA ILE A 197 2.17 12.57 -10.28
C ILE A 197 3.24 13.19 -9.38
N TYR A 198 2.80 13.75 -8.25
CA TYR A 198 3.67 14.31 -7.22
C TYR A 198 3.47 13.60 -5.88
N GLN A 199 4.24 14.03 -4.87
CA GLN A 199 4.16 13.47 -3.51
C GLN A 199 2.76 13.58 -2.86
N LYS A 200 1.95 14.56 -3.27
CA LYS A 200 0.56 14.69 -2.80
C LYS A 200 -0.38 13.58 -3.30
N ASN A 201 0.01 12.87 -4.36
CA ASN A 201 -0.77 11.77 -4.93
C ASN A 201 -0.36 10.39 -4.38
N ILE A 202 0.69 10.33 -3.55
CA ILE A 202 1.23 9.07 -3.03
C ILE A 202 0.94 8.92 -1.55
N LEU A 203 0.58 7.70 -1.17
CA LEU A 203 0.49 7.26 0.21
C LEU A 203 1.69 6.36 0.50
N LEU A 204 2.45 6.72 1.52
CA LEU A 204 3.66 6.01 1.91
C LEU A 204 3.33 4.82 2.81
N ARG A 205 4.12 3.76 2.69
CA ARG A 205 4.04 2.58 3.56
C ARG A 205 4.08 2.98 5.04
N GLY A 206 3.12 2.45 5.80
CA GLY A 206 2.97 2.70 7.24
C GLY A 206 2.04 3.86 7.58
N SER A 207 1.61 4.66 6.60
CA SER A 207 0.60 5.70 6.85
C SER A 207 -0.76 5.05 7.08
N ALA A 208 -1.60 5.62 7.93
CA ALA A 208 -2.95 5.11 8.17
C ALA A 208 -4.01 5.99 7.49
N ILE A 209 -4.98 5.39 6.81
CA ILE A 209 -6.06 6.11 6.13
C ILE A 209 -7.05 6.67 7.16
N ARG A 210 -7.47 7.93 6.99
CA ARG A 210 -8.41 8.61 7.87
C ARG A 210 -9.50 9.30 7.06
N ASN A 211 -10.69 9.40 7.64
CA ASN A 211 -11.82 10.17 7.12
C ASN A 211 -12.29 9.80 5.70
N THR A 212 -11.99 8.57 5.26
CA THR A 212 -12.38 8.09 3.93
C THR A 212 -12.73 6.61 4.03
N ASP A 213 -13.96 6.25 3.63
CA ASP A 213 -14.47 4.88 3.76
C ASP A 213 -13.59 3.85 3.06
N TYR A 214 -13.27 4.10 1.79
CA TYR A 214 -12.26 3.32 1.08
C TYR A 214 -11.59 4.10 -0.06
N ILE A 215 -10.41 3.62 -0.43
CA ILE A 215 -9.65 4.08 -1.59
C ILE A 215 -9.26 2.89 -2.48
N PHE A 216 -8.92 3.19 -3.74
CA PHE A 216 -8.10 2.31 -4.56
C PHE A 216 -6.74 2.98 -4.81
N GLY A 217 -5.69 2.19 -4.68
CA GLY A 217 -4.34 2.63 -5.02
C GLY A 217 -3.54 1.54 -5.70
N MET A 218 -2.60 1.96 -6.53
CA MET A 218 -1.70 1.06 -7.26
C MET A 218 -0.31 1.10 -6.62
N VAL A 219 0.25 -0.07 -6.36
CA VAL A 219 1.56 -0.22 -5.74
C VAL A 219 2.66 0.22 -6.70
N ILE A 220 3.48 1.17 -6.27
CA ILE A 220 4.66 1.64 -7.01
C ILE A 220 5.97 1.09 -6.43
N TYR A 221 6.12 1.08 -5.10
CA TYR A 221 7.29 0.51 -4.45
C TYR A 221 6.91 -0.40 -3.29
N ALA A 222 7.39 -1.63 -3.36
CA ALA A 222 7.15 -2.67 -2.37
C ALA A 222 8.42 -3.04 -1.59
N GLY A 223 8.23 -3.55 -0.37
CA GLY A 223 9.30 -4.14 0.42
C GLY A 223 10.43 -3.15 0.74
N ARG A 224 11.65 -3.49 0.32
CA ARG A 224 12.87 -2.69 0.57
C ARG A 224 12.97 -1.41 -0.26
N LEU A 225 12.17 -1.28 -1.33
CA LEU A 225 12.16 -0.09 -2.18
C LEU A 225 11.19 0.98 -1.68
N SER A 226 10.33 0.67 -0.70
CA SER A 226 9.45 1.67 -0.12
C SER A 226 10.28 2.79 0.53
N LYS A 227 10.00 4.04 0.20
CA LYS A 227 10.74 5.22 0.68
C LYS A 227 10.80 5.27 2.20
N ALA A 228 9.69 4.95 2.88
CA ALA A 228 9.63 4.87 4.34
C ALA A 228 10.60 3.84 4.96
N VAL A 229 10.88 2.75 4.25
CA VAL A 229 11.85 1.72 4.66
C VAL A 229 13.27 2.23 4.44
N MET A 230 13.55 2.81 3.28
CA MET A 230 14.86 3.38 2.94
C MET A 230 15.25 4.51 3.91
N ASN A 231 14.33 5.43 4.19
CA ASN A 231 14.53 6.56 5.11
C ASN A 231 14.85 6.08 6.54
N ASN A 232 14.08 5.11 7.05
CA ASN A 232 14.35 4.49 8.35
C ASN A 232 15.72 3.79 8.41
N GLY A 233 16.13 3.15 7.32
CA GLY A 233 17.44 2.51 7.19
C GLY A 233 18.58 3.52 7.29
N GLU A 234 18.46 4.68 6.66
CA GLU A 234 19.46 5.75 6.75
C GLU A 234 19.53 6.38 8.14
N LYS A 235 18.39 6.68 8.76
CA LYS A 235 18.34 7.23 10.12
C LYS A 235 19.11 6.33 11.09
N ARG A 236 18.96 5.01 10.97
CA ARG A 236 19.66 4.02 11.82
C ARG A 236 21.18 3.96 11.58
N LYS A 237 21.68 4.34 10.40
CA LYS A 237 23.12 4.38 10.12
C LYS A 237 23.80 5.64 10.67
N LYS A 238 23.02 6.69 10.97
CA LYS A 238 23.50 7.98 11.50
C LYS A 238 23.51 8.05 13.03
N VAL A 239 22.94 7.05 13.70
CA VAL A 239 22.92 6.86 15.17
C VAL A 239 23.99 5.84 15.54
#